data_AF-A0A7S1A5B8-F1
#
_entry.id   AF-A0A7S1A5B8-F1
#
_cell.length_a   1.000
_cell.length_b   1.000
_cell.length_c   1.000
_cell.angle_alpha   90.00
_cell.angle_beta   90.00
_cell.angle_gamma   90.00
#
_symmetry.space_group_name_H-M   'P 1'
#
loop_
_entity.id
_entity.type
_entity.pdbx_description
1 polymer ?
#
loop_
_entity_poly.entity_id
_entity_poly.type
_entity_poly.pdbx_seq_one_letter_code
_entity_poly.pdbx_strand_id
1 'polypeptide(L)'
;MEERVFPHGQLVVAREEQVPLEGVHENGNFQFGAERLFGDEDVDDQHEKEMSATPDLDKWRATLQVAFLGGDVVDVLLSACSLVSDVKSSVQLANRLQHNMQLVLISGGRLLLDSETALPLMGRNVTAVVTRRDLDPAAAAHLKESTGKEEGDVLDLLEFTMDFRDSEMKLVADILMVVQPRRVIFSGALEGSSLEVLSSEITVDLDLETLQIRAPVPEKLNLLASILRRCPLLRACYICGELEAVHVAGLRSEFAAQIVI
;
A
#
# COMPACT_ATOMS: atom_id res chain seq x y z
N MET A 1 -48.23 -9.40 -1.03
CA MET A 1 -47.42 -9.76 -2.20
C MET A 1 -46.53 -8.56 -2.45
N GLU A 2 -45.33 -8.57 -1.87
CA GLU A 2 -44.34 -7.52 -2.05
C GLU A 2 -43.04 -8.22 -2.47
N GLU A 3 -42.66 -8.03 -3.72
CA GLU A 3 -41.34 -8.38 -4.24
C GLU A 3 -40.34 -7.33 -3.75
N ARG A 4 -39.30 -7.76 -3.04
CA ARG A 4 -38.09 -6.97 -2.82
C ARG A 4 -36.94 -7.63 -3.57
N VAL A 5 -36.45 -6.91 -4.58
CA VAL A 5 -35.21 -7.18 -5.29
C VAL A 5 -34.06 -6.70 -4.42
N PHE A 6 -33.07 -7.57 -4.16
CA PHE A 6 -31.80 -7.20 -3.53
C PHE A 6 -30.66 -7.30 -4.56
N PRO A 7 -29.89 -6.24 -4.82
CA PRO A 7 -28.61 -6.38 -5.50
C PRO A 7 -27.49 -6.64 -4.47
N HIS A 8 -26.69 -7.64 -4.83
CA HIS A 8 -25.40 -8.11 -4.34
C HIS A 8 -24.66 -7.41 -3.19
N GLY A 9 -24.20 -8.22 -2.23
CA GLY A 9 -22.78 -8.17 -1.84
C GLY A 9 -22.40 -7.85 -0.38
N GLN A 10 -23.24 -8.12 0.63
CA GLN A 10 -22.80 -8.08 2.04
C GLN A 10 -22.50 -9.49 2.58
N LEU A 11 -21.26 -9.69 3.01
CA LEU A 11 -20.85 -10.86 3.77
C LEU A 11 -21.46 -10.77 5.18
N VAL A 12 -22.51 -11.54 5.43
CA VAL A 12 -23.10 -11.67 6.78
C VAL A 12 -22.23 -12.67 7.55
N VAL A 13 -21.44 -12.16 8.51
CA VAL A 13 -20.78 -13.00 9.51
C VAL A 13 -21.84 -13.47 10.49
N ALA A 14 -22.23 -14.74 10.38
CA ALA A 14 -23.09 -15.39 11.35
C ALA A 14 -22.38 -15.46 12.71
N ARG A 15 -23.05 -14.96 13.75
CA ARG A 15 -22.70 -15.18 15.16
C ARG A 15 -22.87 -16.67 15.49
N GLU A 16 -21.81 -17.34 15.92
CA GLU A 16 -21.94 -18.58 16.67
C GLU A 16 -21.99 -18.29 18.18
N GLU A 17 -22.89 -19.01 18.82
CA GLU A 17 -23.34 -18.88 20.20
C GLU A 17 -22.23 -19.21 21.22
N GLN A 18 -22.28 -18.48 22.33
CA GLN A 18 -21.60 -18.83 23.57
C GLN A 18 -22.18 -20.14 24.13
N VAL A 19 -21.32 -21.07 24.52
CA VAL A 19 -21.66 -22.15 25.47
C VAL A 19 -20.63 -22.09 26.62
N PRO A 20 -21.07 -22.09 27.90
CA PRO A 20 -20.18 -21.96 29.05
C PRO A 20 -19.62 -23.33 29.46
N LEU A 21 -18.41 -23.35 30.01
CA LEU A 21 -17.88 -24.50 30.74
C LEU A 21 -17.53 -24.08 32.17
N GLU A 22 -18.44 -24.40 33.09
CA GLU A 22 -18.12 -24.65 34.50
C GLU A 22 -17.90 -26.15 34.71
N GLY A 23 -16.95 -26.54 35.57
CA GLY A 23 -17.06 -27.81 36.32
C GLY A 23 -15.81 -28.70 36.49
N VAL A 24 -15.09 -28.49 37.61
CA VAL A 24 -14.71 -29.50 38.64
C VAL A 24 -13.72 -30.66 38.34
N HIS A 25 -12.59 -30.62 39.06
CA HIS A 25 -11.74 -31.66 39.71
C HIS A 25 -11.54 -33.08 39.09
N GLU A 26 -10.29 -33.56 39.05
CA GLU A 26 -9.73 -34.56 40.00
C GLU A 26 -8.26 -34.98 39.74
N ASN A 27 -7.65 -35.49 40.81
CA ASN A 27 -6.25 -35.83 41.06
C ASN A 27 -5.64 -36.95 40.21
N GLY A 28 -4.30 -36.94 40.06
CA GLY A 28 -3.54 -38.08 39.53
C GLY A 28 -2.04 -37.98 39.84
N ASN A 29 -1.67 -38.42 41.03
CA ASN A 29 -0.32 -38.48 41.60
C ASN A 29 0.46 -39.67 41.03
N PHE A 30 1.70 -39.51 40.55
CA PHE A 30 2.66 -40.62 40.40
C PHE A 30 4.10 -40.15 40.62
N GLN A 31 4.63 -40.48 41.81
CA GLN A 31 6.05 -40.54 42.12
C GLN A 31 6.62 -41.89 41.66
N PHE A 32 7.83 -41.88 41.09
CA PHE A 32 8.78 -42.98 41.25
C PHE A 32 10.17 -42.39 41.50
N GLY A 33 10.73 -42.75 42.65
CA GLY A 33 12.13 -42.51 42.96
C GLY A 33 13.01 -43.64 42.44
N ALA A 34 14.29 -43.33 42.27
CA ALA A 34 15.39 -44.29 42.38
C ALA A 34 16.65 -43.52 42.79
N GLU A 35 17.09 -43.76 44.02
CA GLU A 35 18.41 -43.40 44.50
C GLU A 35 19.47 -44.38 43.97
N ARG A 36 20.61 -43.79 43.56
CA ARG A 36 22.01 -44.22 43.66
C ARG A 36 22.43 -45.57 43.08
N LEU A 37 23.52 -45.53 42.30
CA LEU A 37 24.74 -46.30 42.57
C LEU A 37 25.94 -45.59 41.90
N PHE A 38 26.97 -45.34 42.70
CA PHE A 38 28.30 -44.85 42.28
C PHE A 38 29.07 -45.98 41.58
N GLY A 39 29.86 -45.60 40.58
CA GLY A 39 30.91 -46.43 39.98
C GLY A 39 31.85 -45.52 39.19
N ASP A 40 32.95 -45.13 39.84
CA ASP A 40 34.11 -44.51 39.21
C ASP A 40 34.89 -45.59 38.46
N GLU A 41 35.12 -45.42 37.16
CA GLU A 41 36.30 -45.93 36.47
C GLU A 41 36.75 -44.88 35.43
N ASP A 42 37.99 -44.45 35.60
CA ASP A 42 38.72 -43.50 34.76
C ASP A 42 39.14 -44.11 33.41
N VAL A 43 39.41 -43.20 32.47
CA VAL A 43 40.28 -43.32 31.28
C VAL A 43 39.64 -43.89 30.00
N ASP A 44 39.32 -43.01 29.04
CA ASP A 44 40.11 -42.93 27.82
C ASP A 44 39.85 -41.63 27.02
N ASP A 45 40.94 -40.90 26.80
CA ASP A 45 41.08 -39.79 25.88
C ASP A 45 40.87 -40.27 24.44
N GLN A 46 39.76 -39.86 23.83
CA GLN A 46 39.61 -39.46 22.42
C GLN A 46 38.12 -39.52 22.07
N HIS A 47 37.48 -38.37 21.92
CA HIS A 47 36.61 -38.07 20.77
C HIS A 47 36.39 -36.55 20.73
N GLU A 48 37.09 -35.94 19.77
CA GLU A 48 36.51 -34.97 18.86
C GLU A 48 35.62 -33.89 19.48
N LYS A 49 36.26 -32.78 19.87
CA LYS A 49 35.93 -31.42 19.43
C LYS A 49 34.52 -31.30 18.82
N GLU A 50 33.49 -31.31 19.66
CA GLU A 50 32.17 -30.81 19.26
C GLU A 50 32.34 -29.33 18.94
N MET A 51 32.53 -29.08 17.64
CA MET A 51 32.30 -27.78 17.05
C MET A 51 30.95 -27.29 17.56
N SER A 52 30.98 -26.19 18.31
CA SER A 52 29.87 -25.28 18.40
C SER A 52 29.51 -24.85 16.98
N ALA A 53 28.75 -25.67 16.28
CA ALA A 53 28.03 -25.27 15.09
C ALA A 53 26.96 -24.31 15.60
N THR A 54 27.32 -23.04 15.70
CA THR A 54 26.33 -21.98 15.51
C THR A 54 25.53 -22.39 14.28
N PRO A 55 24.22 -22.69 14.41
CA PRO A 55 23.42 -23.07 13.26
C PRO A 55 23.60 -21.95 12.24
N ASP A 56 24.11 -22.34 11.08
CA ASP A 56 24.34 -21.46 9.95
C ASP A 56 22.95 -20.99 9.51
N LEU A 57 22.48 -19.88 10.10
CA LEU A 57 21.17 -19.28 9.84
C LEU A 57 21.00 -18.94 8.35
N ASP A 58 22.09 -18.89 7.59
CA ASP A 58 22.13 -18.68 6.15
C ASP A 58 21.82 -19.95 5.32
N LYS A 59 21.77 -21.15 5.91
CA LYS A 59 21.53 -22.42 5.18
C LYS A 59 20.06 -22.79 5.00
N TRP A 60 19.13 -22.20 5.76
CA TRP A 60 17.71 -22.49 5.61
C TRP A 60 17.04 -21.42 4.75
N ARG A 61 17.35 -21.42 3.45
CA ARG A 61 16.61 -20.60 2.47
C ARG A 61 15.45 -21.41 1.93
N ALA A 62 14.28 -21.06 2.42
CA ALA A 62 13.01 -21.58 1.96
C ALA A 62 12.56 -20.80 0.72
N THR A 63 12.05 -21.46 -0.32
CA THR A 63 11.46 -20.77 -1.46
C THR A 63 9.93 -20.91 -1.42
N LEU A 64 9.23 -19.79 -1.47
CA LEU A 64 7.77 -19.71 -1.59
C LEU A 64 7.41 -19.33 -3.02
N GLN A 65 6.54 -20.12 -3.65
CA GLN A 65 6.00 -19.80 -4.97
C GLN A 65 4.72 -18.98 -4.82
N VAL A 66 4.67 -17.83 -5.48
CA VAL A 66 3.50 -16.95 -5.51
C VAL A 66 3.01 -16.85 -6.95
N ALA A 67 1.78 -17.32 -7.21
CA ALA A 67 1.21 -17.35 -8.55
C ALA A 67 0.23 -16.19 -8.77
N PHE A 68 0.32 -15.50 -9.89
CA PHE A 68 -0.68 -14.54 -10.34
C PHE A 68 -1.83 -15.26 -11.04
N LEU A 69 -3.02 -14.64 -11.07
CA LEU A 69 -4.18 -15.17 -11.78
C LEU A 69 -3.94 -15.35 -13.30
N GLY A 70 -2.96 -14.64 -13.87
CA GLY A 70 -2.55 -14.78 -15.28
C GLY A 70 -1.64 -15.98 -15.58
N GLY A 71 -1.23 -16.74 -14.55
CA GLY A 71 -0.35 -17.90 -14.68
C GLY A 71 1.13 -17.62 -14.43
N ASP A 72 1.54 -16.36 -14.30
CA ASP A 72 2.91 -16.00 -13.91
C ASP A 72 3.20 -16.44 -12.47
N VAL A 73 4.41 -16.93 -12.22
CA VAL A 73 4.84 -17.40 -10.91
C VAL A 73 6.13 -16.69 -10.51
N VAL A 74 6.17 -16.18 -9.28
CA VAL A 74 7.34 -15.54 -8.68
C VAL A 74 7.82 -16.38 -7.52
N ASP A 75 9.09 -16.76 -7.55
CA ASP A 75 9.76 -17.46 -6.46
C ASP A 75 10.34 -16.43 -5.48
N VAL A 76 9.91 -16.50 -4.23
CA VAL A 76 10.36 -15.61 -3.15
C VAL A 76 11.20 -16.38 -2.16
N LEU A 77 12.40 -15.89 -1.89
CA LEU A 77 13.28 -16.43 -0.86
C LEU A 77 12.82 -15.96 0.51
N LEU A 78 12.53 -16.90 1.40
CA LEU A 78 12.14 -16.67 2.77
C LEU A 78 13.29 -16.94 3.74
N SER A 79 13.34 -16.10 4.77
CA SER A 79 14.09 -16.35 6.00
C SER A 79 13.14 -16.80 7.11
N ALA A 80 13.68 -17.28 8.23
CA ALA A 80 12.88 -17.71 9.38
C ALA A 80 11.97 -16.60 9.94
N CYS A 81 12.34 -15.33 9.77
CA CYS A 81 11.61 -14.17 10.27
C CYS A 81 10.81 -13.45 9.19
N SER A 82 10.77 -13.97 7.96
CA SER A 82 10.08 -13.30 6.86
C SER A 82 8.59 -13.20 7.13
N LEU A 83 8.08 -11.98 6.96
CA LEU A 83 6.66 -11.66 7.05
C LEU A 83 6.02 -11.64 5.66
N VAL A 84 4.70 -11.68 5.62
CA VAL A 84 3.92 -11.50 4.38
C VAL A 84 4.23 -10.15 3.72
N SER A 85 4.50 -9.09 4.49
CA SER A 85 4.96 -7.81 3.96
C SER A 85 6.25 -7.93 3.13
N ASP A 86 7.19 -8.78 3.55
CA ASP A 86 8.46 -8.99 2.85
C ASP A 86 8.24 -9.77 1.55
N VAL A 87 7.32 -10.72 1.58
CA VAL A 87 6.87 -11.45 0.38
C VAL A 87 6.24 -10.50 -0.61
N LYS A 88 5.30 -9.66 -0.16
CA LYS A 88 4.66 -8.67 -1.02
C LYS A 88 5.68 -7.72 -1.64
N SER A 89 6.60 -7.20 -0.84
CA SER A 89 7.67 -6.31 -1.32
C SER A 89 8.53 -6.99 -2.40
N SER A 90 8.90 -8.24 -2.19
CA SER A 90 9.69 -9.03 -3.17
C SER A 90 8.93 -9.24 -4.48
N VAL A 91 7.64 -9.59 -4.40
CA VAL A 91 6.78 -9.80 -5.58
C VAL A 91 6.51 -8.48 -6.31
N GLN A 92 6.30 -7.38 -5.57
CA GLN A 92 6.12 -6.04 -6.13
C GLN A 92 7.36 -5.58 -6.89
N LEU A 93 8.55 -5.78 -6.33
CA LEU A 93 9.83 -5.46 -6.99
C LEU A 93 10.02 -6.27 -8.27
N ALA A 94 9.68 -7.57 -8.24
CA ALA A 94 9.79 -8.44 -9.41
C ALA A 94 8.82 -8.03 -10.55
N ASN A 95 7.59 -7.62 -10.20
CA ASN A 95 6.54 -7.32 -11.18
C ASN A 95 6.39 -5.83 -11.54
N ARG A 96 7.22 -4.94 -10.97
CA ARG A 96 7.20 -3.48 -11.21
C ARG A 96 5.79 -2.88 -11.14
N LEU A 97 5.05 -3.20 -10.08
CA LEU A 97 3.69 -2.68 -9.93
C LEU A 97 3.70 -1.13 -9.87
N GLN A 98 2.70 -0.52 -10.49
CA GLN A 98 2.49 0.93 -10.43
C GLN A 98 2.10 1.36 -9.00
N HIS A 99 2.40 2.61 -8.62
CA HIS A 99 2.21 3.12 -7.26
C HIS A 99 0.74 3.19 -6.81
N ASN A 100 -0.19 3.30 -7.76
CA ASN A 100 -1.63 3.25 -7.53
C ASN A 100 -2.18 1.82 -7.41
N MET A 101 -1.32 0.81 -7.51
CA MET A 101 -1.68 -0.59 -7.38
C MET A 101 -1.11 -1.15 -6.08
N GLN A 102 -1.84 -2.07 -5.47
CA GLN A 102 -1.39 -2.84 -4.32
C GLN A 102 -1.44 -4.32 -4.62
N LEU A 103 -0.58 -5.06 -3.92
CA LEU A 103 -0.52 -6.50 -4.01
C LEU A 103 -1.23 -7.13 -2.82
N VAL A 104 -2.23 -7.94 -3.14
CA VAL A 104 -2.97 -8.73 -2.17
C VAL A 104 -2.58 -10.19 -2.34
N LEU A 105 -2.24 -10.85 -1.24
CA LEU A 105 -1.92 -12.27 -1.24
C LEU A 105 -3.08 -13.06 -0.61
N ILE A 106 -3.49 -14.13 -1.28
CA ILE A 106 -4.58 -15.01 -0.87
C ILE A 106 -4.04 -16.42 -0.72
N SER A 107 -4.41 -17.10 0.36
CA SER A 107 -4.13 -18.54 0.53
C SER A 107 -5.30 -19.21 1.22
N GLY A 108 -5.78 -20.32 0.67
CA GLY A 108 -6.89 -21.08 1.27
C GLY A 108 -8.19 -20.29 1.41
N GLY A 109 -8.46 -19.34 0.50
CA GLY A 109 -9.69 -18.55 0.49
C GLY A 109 -9.71 -17.34 1.42
N ARG A 110 -8.60 -17.04 2.11
CA ARG A 110 -8.47 -15.83 2.95
C ARG A 110 -7.36 -14.91 2.47
N LEU A 111 -7.53 -13.62 2.79
CA LEU A 111 -6.50 -12.60 2.63
C LEU A 111 -5.40 -12.82 3.69
N LEU A 112 -4.14 -12.66 3.27
CA LEU A 112 -2.98 -12.71 4.14
C LEU A 112 -2.63 -11.30 4.63
N LEU A 113 -2.51 -11.14 5.94
CA LEU A 113 -2.15 -9.89 6.59
C LEU A 113 -0.63 -9.70 6.59
N ASP A 114 -0.20 -8.45 6.50
CA ASP A 114 1.22 -8.10 6.38
C ASP A 114 2.08 -8.56 7.56
N SER A 115 1.49 -8.61 8.76
CA SER A 115 2.14 -9.03 10.00
C SER A 115 2.23 -10.55 10.18
N GLU A 116 1.65 -11.35 9.29
CA GLU A 116 1.74 -12.81 9.39
C GLU A 116 3.11 -13.32 8.99
N THR A 117 3.58 -14.37 9.66
CA THR A 117 4.80 -15.08 9.25
C THR A 117 4.58 -15.78 7.92
N ALA A 118 5.53 -15.65 7.00
CA ALA A 118 5.45 -16.25 5.67
C ALA A 118 5.87 -17.73 5.63
N LEU A 119 6.70 -18.18 6.56
CA LEU A 119 7.23 -19.56 6.59
C LEU A 119 6.14 -20.65 6.57
N PRO A 120 5.01 -20.53 7.31
CA PRO A 120 3.91 -21.51 7.26
C PRO A 120 3.18 -21.59 5.91
N LEU A 121 3.42 -20.65 5.00
CA LEU A 121 2.83 -20.63 3.66
C LEU A 121 3.60 -21.51 2.67
N MET A 122 4.78 -22.01 3.04
CA MET A 122 5.56 -22.91 2.21
C MET A 122 4.76 -24.14 1.80
N GLY A 123 4.86 -24.50 0.52
CA GLY A 123 4.12 -25.63 -0.06
C GLY A 123 2.61 -25.41 -0.17
N ARG A 124 2.09 -24.22 0.20
CA ARG A 124 0.70 -23.84 -0.03
C ARG A 124 0.57 -23.05 -1.31
N ASN A 125 -0.63 -23.08 -1.88
CA ASN A 125 -0.98 -22.23 -3.01
C ASN A 125 -1.22 -20.81 -2.50
N VAL A 126 -0.27 -19.91 -2.79
CA VAL A 126 -0.40 -18.48 -2.55
C VAL A 126 -0.67 -17.80 -3.89
N THR A 127 -1.81 -17.11 -3.97
CA THR A 127 -2.21 -16.36 -5.15
C THR A 127 -1.99 -14.87 -4.93
N ALA A 128 -1.26 -14.25 -5.84
CA ALA A 128 -1.10 -12.82 -5.96
C ALA A 128 -2.23 -12.21 -6.80
N VAL A 129 -2.90 -11.21 -6.24
CA VAL A 129 -3.89 -10.39 -6.93
C VAL A 129 -3.42 -8.94 -6.85
N VAL A 130 -3.32 -8.30 -8.02
CA VAL A 130 -3.03 -6.87 -8.11
C VAL A 130 -4.36 -6.13 -8.15
N THR A 131 -4.58 -5.26 -7.17
CA THR A 131 -5.77 -4.41 -7.09
C THR A 131 -5.33 -2.95 -7.07
N ARG A 132 -6.29 -2.02 -7.22
CA ARG A 132 -5.99 -0.63 -6.90
C ARG A 132 -5.67 -0.51 -5.42
N ARG A 133 -4.72 0.36 -5.10
CA ARG A 133 -4.38 0.75 -3.74
C ARG A 133 -5.57 1.48 -3.14
N ASP A 134 -5.87 1.17 -1.89
CA ASP A 134 -6.92 1.89 -1.16
C ASP A 134 -6.37 3.22 -0.62
N LEU A 135 -7.22 4.24 -0.62
CA LEU A 135 -6.95 5.53 0.00
C LEU A 135 -6.93 5.38 1.52
N ASP A 136 -6.09 6.19 2.18
CA ASP A 136 -6.20 6.33 3.64
C ASP A 136 -7.62 6.80 4.01
N PRO A 137 -8.22 6.33 5.13
CA PRO A 137 -9.57 6.73 5.51
C PRO A 137 -9.77 8.25 5.59
N ALA A 138 -8.74 9.02 5.97
CA ALA A 138 -8.81 10.48 5.97
C ALA A 138 -8.83 11.06 4.54
N ALA A 139 -8.04 10.49 3.63
CA ALA A 139 -8.01 10.89 2.22
C ALA A 139 -9.32 10.50 1.51
N ALA A 140 -9.87 9.31 1.77
CA ALA A 140 -11.15 8.86 1.24
C ALA A 140 -12.31 9.76 1.73
N ALA A 141 -12.32 10.11 3.02
CA ALA A 141 -13.31 11.05 3.55
C ALA A 141 -13.18 12.44 2.91
N HIS A 142 -11.95 12.93 2.73
CA HIS A 142 -11.69 14.21 2.09
C HIS A 142 -12.09 14.21 0.61
N LEU A 143 -11.84 13.12 -0.13
CA LEU A 143 -12.29 12.96 -1.52
C LEU A 143 -13.81 13.12 -1.62
N LYS A 144 -14.55 12.43 -0.73
CA LYS A 144 -16.01 12.48 -0.69
C LYS A 144 -16.55 13.85 -0.32
N GLU A 145 -15.96 14.50 0.68
CA GLU A 145 -16.37 15.85 1.09
C GLU A 145 -16.08 16.89 0.00
N SER A 146 -14.91 16.78 -0.65
CA SER A 146 -14.40 17.79 -1.59
C SER A 146 -14.98 17.70 -2.99
N THR A 147 -15.34 16.49 -3.42
CA THR A 147 -15.74 16.22 -4.80
C THR A 147 -17.09 15.51 -4.93
N GLY A 148 -17.66 15.04 -3.80
CA GLY A 148 -18.88 14.24 -3.78
C GLY A 148 -18.72 12.80 -4.30
N LYS A 149 -17.49 12.40 -4.66
CA LYS A 149 -17.19 11.08 -5.24
C LYS A 149 -16.66 10.10 -4.21
N GLU A 150 -16.88 8.81 -4.47
CA GLU A 150 -16.38 7.74 -3.63
C GLU A 150 -15.20 7.01 -4.27
N GLU A 151 -14.43 6.34 -3.43
CA GLU A 151 -13.36 5.45 -3.88
C GLU A 151 -13.95 4.27 -4.67
N GLY A 152 -13.50 4.10 -5.91
CA GLY A 152 -14.01 3.08 -6.83
C GLY A 152 -14.85 3.64 -7.99
N ASP A 153 -15.27 4.91 -7.92
CA ASP A 153 -15.83 5.59 -9.08
C ASP A 153 -14.80 5.66 -10.23
N VAL A 154 -15.28 5.71 -11.48
CA VAL A 154 -14.42 6.05 -12.63
C VAL A 154 -14.17 7.55 -12.60
N LEU A 155 -13.07 7.96 -11.98
CA LEU A 155 -12.74 9.36 -11.70
C LEU A 155 -11.80 9.97 -12.73
N ASP A 156 -12.29 10.10 -13.97
CA ASP A 156 -11.54 10.81 -15.02
C ASP A 156 -11.40 12.31 -14.72
N LEU A 157 -12.36 12.89 -13.99
CA LEU A 157 -12.36 14.28 -13.56
C LEU A 157 -12.45 14.35 -12.03
N LEU A 158 -11.50 15.05 -11.42
CA LEU A 158 -11.58 15.53 -10.05
C LEU A 158 -11.65 17.05 -10.04
N GLU A 159 -12.73 17.58 -9.49
CA GLU A 159 -12.88 19.01 -9.25
C GLU A 159 -12.95 19.25 -7.75
N PHE A 160 -12.01 20.04 -7.26
CA PHE A 160 -11.95 20.47 -5.88
C PHE A 160 -12.49 21.89 -5.76
N THR A 161 -13.65 22.02 -5.13
CA THR A 161 -14.37 23.30 -5.05
C THR A 161 -14.07 24.13 -3.81
N MET A 162 -13.40 23.55 -2.81
CA MET A 162 -13.05 24.24 -1.57
C MET A 162 -11.66 24.86 -1.60
N ASP A 163 -11.45 25.86 -0.74
CA ASP A 163 -10.12 26.40 -0.46
C ASP A 163 -9.35 25.44 0.43
N PHE A 164 -8.05 25.30 0.17
CA PHE A 164 -7.21 24.28 0.80
C PHE A 164 -6.33 24.85 1.91
N ARG A 165 -6.28 24.14 3.03
CA ARG A 165 -5.25 24.31 4.06
C ARG A 165 -4.05 23.41 3.77
N ASP A 166 -2.87 23.83 4.23
CA ASP A 166 -1.61 23.08 4.04
C ASP A 166 -1.70 21.62 4.54
N SER A 167 -2.47 21.35 5.61
CA SER A 167 -2.70 19.99 6.14
C SER A 167 -3.56 19.12 5.22
N GLU A 168 -4.49 19.71 4.47
CA GLU A 168 -5.39 19.01 3.55
C GLU A 168 -4.67 18.69 2.23
N MET A 169 -3.68 19.52 1.85
CA MET A 169 -2.90 19.30 0.62
C MET A 169 -2.10 18.00 0.60
N LYS A 170 -1.71 17.47 1.76
CA LYS A 170 -1.12 16.13 1.85
C LYS A 170 -2.12 15.03 1.45
N LEU A 171 -3.37 15.17 1.88
CA LEU A 171 -4.46 14.26 1.51
C LEU A 171 -4.76 14.37 0.02
N VAL A 172 -4.78 15.59 -0.53
CA VAL A 172 -4.94 15.81 -1.98
C VAL A 172 -3.83 15.13 -2.77
N ALA A 173 -2.58 15.26 -2.35
CA ALA A 173 -1.46 14.58 -3.00
C ALA A 173 -1.66 13.06 -3.01
N ASP A 174 -2.03 12.46 -1.87
CA ASP A 174 -2.33 11.02 -1.78
C ASP A 174 -3.48 10.61 -2.71
N ILE A 175 -4.57 11.39 -2.73
CA ILE A 175 -5.70 11.20 -3.64
C ILE A 175 -5.24 11.19 -5.09
N LEU A 176 -4.44 12.17 -5.52
CA LEU A 176 -3.96 12.23 -6.91
C LEU A 176 -3.09 11.03 -7.28
N MET A 177 -2.22 10.60 -6.38
CA MET A 177 -1.30 9.48 -6.60
C MET A 177 -2.02 8.12 -6.68
N VAL A 178 -3.11 7.94 -5.92
CA VAL A 178 -3.89 6.70 -5.90
C VAL A 178 -4.97 6.69 -6.99
N VAL A 179 -5.76 7.77 -7.10
CA VAL A 179 -6.89 7.84 -8.03
C VAL A 179 -6.41 7.99 -9.49
N GLN A 180 -5.28 8.66 -9.71
CA GLN A 180 -4.71 8.90 -11.04
C GLN A 180 -5.73 9.51 -12.02
N PRO A 181 -6.35 10.65 -11.69
CA PRO A 181 -7.34 11.29 -12.56
C PRO A 181 -6.71 11.83 -13.85
N ARG A 182 -7.44 11.76 -14.96
CA ARG A 182 -7.01 12.38 -16.23
C ARG A 182 -7.17 13.90 -16.24
N ARG A 183 -8.10 14.43 -15.45
CA ARG A 183 -8.44 15.86 -15.41
C ARG A 183 -8.59 16.29 -13.97
N VAL A 184 -7.91 17.37 -13.59
CA VAL A 184 -7.99 17.95 -12.25
C VAL A 184 -8.29 19.43 -12.36
N ILE A 185 -9.23 19.90 -11.55
CA ILE A 185 -9.60 21.30 -11.43
C ILE A 185 -9.48 21.70 -9.96
N PHE A 186 -8.61 22.66 -9.67
CA PHE A 186 -8.56 23.37 -8.41
C PHE A 186 -9.32 24.69 -8.55
N SER A 187 -10.59 24.69 -8.16
CA SER A 187 -11.48 25.86 -8.25
C SER A 187 -11.25 26.83 -7.08
N GLY A 188 -10.88 26.30 -5.91
CA GLY A 188 -10.45 27.08 -4.74
C GLY A 188 -9.09 27.76 -4.93
N ALA A 189 -8.81 28.80 -4.13
CA ALA A 189 -7.51 29.45 -4.13
C ALA A 189 -6.47 28.56 -3.41
N LEU A 190 -5.31 28.37 -4.05
CA LEU A 190 -4.16 27.70 -3.43
C LEU A 190 -3.32 28.74 -2.68
N GLU A 191 -3.75 29.06 -1.46
CA GLU A 191 -3.07 30.02 -0.60
C GLU A 191 -1.84 29.42 0.12
N GLY A 192 -1.03 30.29 0.73
CA GLY A 192 0.03 29.88 1.64
C GLY A 192 1.09 28.97 1.00
N SER A 193 1.42 27.87 1.66
CA SER A 193 2.42 26.89 1.20
C SER A 193 1.79 25.69 0.47
N SER A 194 0.48 25.73 0.18
CA SER A 194 -0.28 24.63 -0.44
C SER A 194 0.39 24.03 -1.68
N LEU A 195 0.90 24.87 -2.58
CA LEU A 195 1.58 24.42 -3.79
C LEU A 195 2.96 23.82 -3.50
N GLU A 196 3.65 24.32 -2.46
CA GLU A 196 4.93 23.76 -1.99
C GLU A 196 4.71 22.36 -1.43
N VAL A 197 3.71 22.20 -0.54
CA VAL A 197 3.30 20.91 0.01
C VAL A 197 2.98 19.94 -1.13
N LEU A 198 2.09 20.34 -2.05
CA LEU A 198 1.71 19.49 -3.18
C LEU A 198 2.93 19.09 -4.04
N SER A 199 3.81 20.04 -4.36
CA SER A 199 5.02 19.76 -5.14
C SER A 199 6.00 18.82 -4.44
N SER A 200 6.04 18.84 -3.11
CA SER A 200 6.92 17.99 -2.30
C SER A 200 6.36 16.58 -2.07
N GLU A 201 5.05 16.44 -1.96
CA GLU A 201 4.38 15.17 -1.66
C GLU A 201 4.13 14.33 -2.92
N ILE A 202 3.98 14.96 -4.10
CA ILE A 202 3.88 14.23 -5.38
C ILE A 202 5.26 13.68 -5.75
N THR A 203 5.45 12.40 -5.45
CA THR A 203 6.72 11.68 -5.68
C THR A 203 6.69 10.78 -6.92
N VAL A 204 5.52 10.61 -7.52
CA VAL A 204 5.25 9.70 -8.64
C VAL A 204 4.75 10.47 -9.86
N ASP A 205 4.85 9.84 -11.03
CA ASP A 205 4.25 10.39 -12.23
C ASP A 205 2.72 10.21 -12.20
N LEU A 206 2.01 11.23 -12.67
CA LEU A 206 0.56 11.31 -12.72
C LEU A 206 0.09 11.13 -14.17
N ASP A 207 -0.99 10.37 -14.37
CA ASP A 207 -1.67 10.17 -15.66
C ASP A 207 -2.51 11.39 -16.11
N LEU A 208 -2.18 12.56 -15.59
CA LEU A 208 -2.94 13.80 -15.75
C LEU A 208 -2.78 14.37 -17.17
N GLU A 209 -3.89 14.48 -17.90
CA GLU A 209 -3.96 15.10 -19.23
C GLU A 209 -4.29 16.59 -19.15
N THR A 210 -5.09 17.01 -18.17
CA THR A 210 -5.51 18.41 -18.00
C THR A 210 -5.44 18.85 -16.55
N LEU A 211 -4.71 19.93 -16.29
CA LEU A 211 -4.68 20.60 -15.00
C LEU A 211 -5.28 22.00 -15.12
N GLN A 212 -6.33 22.28 -14.38
CA GLN A 212 -6.78 23.64 -14.14
C GLN A 212 -6.46 24.01 -12.70
N ILE A 213 -5.75 25.11 -12.54
CA ILE A 213 -5.29 25.57 -11.25
C ILE A 213 -5.51 27.07 -11.19
N ARG A 214 -6.15 27.53 -10.11
CA ARG A 214 -6.09 28.94 -9.76
C ARG A 214 -4.72 29.21 -9.15
N ALA A 215 -3.72 29.37 -10.02
CA ALA A 215 -2.34 29.47 -9.55
C ALA A 215 -2.11 30.83 -8.87
N PRO A 216 -1.33 30.82 -7.79
CA PRO A 216 -0.90 32.03 -7.10
C PRO A 216 0.20 32.77 -7.87
N VAL A 217 0.55 33.94 -7.35
CA VAL A 217 1.55 34.93 -7.82
C VAL A 217 2.77 34.38 -8.61
N PRO A 218 3.36 35.18 -9.53
CA PRO A 218 4.43 34.76 -10.44
C PRO A 218 5.60 33.98 -9.80
N GLU A 219 5.94 34.28 -8.54
CA GLU A 219 7.04 33.64 -7.81
C GLU A 219 6.85 32.13 -7.61
N LYS A 220 5.60 31.65 -7.61
CA LYS A 220 5.24 30.25 -7.35
C LYS A 220 5.17 29.38 -8.61
N LEU A 221 5.41 29.95 -9.79
CA LEU A 221 5.39 29.19 -11.06
C LEU A 221 6.42 28.07 -11.13
N ASN A 222 7.54 28.18 -10.41
CA ASN A 222 8.55 27.12 -10.32
C ASN A 222 8.02 25.87 -9.59
N LEU A 223 7.15 26.05 -8.59
CA LEU A 223 6.52 24.94 -7.87
C LEU A 223 5.50 24.25 -8.77
N LEU A 224 4.73 25.04 -9.54
CA LEU A 224 3.85 24.49 -10.57
C LEU A 224 4.66 23.70 -11.60
N ALA A 225 5.77 24.24 -12.09
CA ALA A 225 6.67 23.52 -13.01
C ALA A 225 7.12 22.17 -12.43
N SER A 226 7.45 22.12 -11.14
CA SER A 226 7.84 20.88 -10.45
C SER A 226 6.73 19.82 -10.51
N ILE A 227 5.47 20.23 -10.31
CA ILE A 227 4.31 19.35 -10.44
C ILE A 227 4.11 18.93 -11.90
N LEU A 228 4.18 19.86 -12.86
CA LEU A 228 3.98 19.55 -14.28
C LEU A 228 5.03 18.57 -14.83
N ARG A 229 6.26 18.57 -14.30
CA ARG A 229 7.28 17.56 -14.65
C ARG A 229 6.88 16.14 -14.27
N ARG A 230 5.98 15.98 -13.30
CA ARG A 230 5.39 14.70 -12.92
C ARG A 230 4.17 14.32 -13.77
N CYS A 231 3.80 15.12 -14.77
CA CYS A 231 2.63 14.85 -15.62
C CYS A 231 3.07 14.60 -17.07
N PRO A 232 3.64 13.42 -17.39
CA PRO A 232 4.16 13.13 -18.73
C PRO A 232 3.08 13.14 -19.82
N LEU A 233 1.82 12.93 -19.46
CA LEU A 233 0.67 12.92 -20.37
C LEU A 233 -0.03 14.27 -20.48
N LEU A 234 0.52 15.32 -19.87
CA LEU A 234 -0.14 16.63 -19.82
C LEU A 234 -0.30 17.22 -21.22
N ARG A 235 -1.54 17.56 -21.56
CA ARG A 235 -1.91 18.18 -22.84
C ARG A 235 -2.25 19.65 -22.68
N ALA A 236 -2.89 20.02 -21.57
CA ALA A 236 -3.27 21.39 -21.29
C ALA A 236 -3.12 21.72 -19.80
N CYS A 237 -2.62 22.92 -19.52
CA CYS A 237 -2.63 23.51 -18.18
C CYS A 237 -3.30 24.89 -18.25
N TYR A 238 -4.40 25.05 -17.51
CA TYR A 238 -5.15 26.30 -17.40
C TYR A 238 -4.79 26.94 -16.07
N ILE A 239 -4.16 28.11 -16.14
CA ILE A 239 -3.71 28.86 -14.99
C ILE A 239 -4.63 30.07 -14.81
N CYS A 240 -5.59 29.98 -13.91
CA CYS A 240 -6.53 31.07 -13.67
C CYS A 240 -5.95 32.07 -12.66
N GLY A 241 -5.75 33.33 -13.05
CA GLY A 241 -5.26 34.38 -12.14
C GLY A 241 -4.78 35.64 -12.86
N GLU A 242 -4.22 36.59 -12.11
CA GLU A 242 -3.59 37.79 -12.66
C GLU A 242 -2.15 37.50 -13.09
N LEU A 243 -1.99 36.72 -14.16
CA LEU A 243 -0.70 36.47 -14.80
C LEU A 243 -0.69 37.04 -16.21
N GLU A 244 0.46 37.58 -16.61
CA GLU A 244 0.72 38.02 -17.97
C GLU A 244 1.44 36.92 -18.75
N ALA A 245 1.38 37.01 -20.08
CA ALA A 245 2.04 36.07 -20.98
C ALA A 245 3.55 35.93 -20.75
N VAL A 246 4.20 37.00 -20.25
CA VAL A 246 5.63 37.01 -19.93
C VAL A 246 5.99 36.12 -18.74
N HIS A 247 5.10 36.01 -17.74
CA HIS A 247 5.35 35.20 -16.54
C HIS A 247 5.36 33.71 -16.87
N VAL A 248 4.49 33.26 -17.78
CA VAL A 248 4.37 31.84 -18.16
C VAL A 248 5.20 31.47 -19.40
N ALA A 249 6.01 32.39 -19.93
CA ALA A 249 6.85 32.12 -21.10
C ALA A 249 7.84 30.97 -20.86
N GLY A 250 8.44 30.91 -19.66
CA GLY A 250 9.32 29.81 -19.24
C GLY A 250 8.59 28.46 -19.26
N LEU A 251 7.40 28.38 -18.65
CA LEU A 251 6.58 27.17 -18.67
C LEU A 251 6.23 26.73 -20.11
N ARG A 252 5.83 27.68 -20.96
CA ARG A 252 5.52 27.39 -22.38
C ARG A 252 6.71 26.87 -23.18
N SER A 253 7.93 27.27 -22.81
CA SER A 253 9.15 26.79 -23.46
C SER A 253 9.61 25.42 -22.95
N GLU A 254 9.31 25.11 -21.69
CA GLU A 254 9.73 23.86 -21.04
C GLU A 254 8.80 22.69 -21.36
N PHE A 255 7.48 22.93 -21.39
CA PHE A 255 6.48 21.87 -21.54
C PHE A 255 5.84 21.90 -22.94
N ALA A 256 5.65 20.72 -23.53
CA ALA A 256 4.93 20.55 -24.79
C ALA A 256 3.41 20.80 -24.66
N ALA A 257 2.89 20.85 -23.42
CA ALA A 257 1.49 21.09 -23.13
C ALA A 257 1.06 22.53 -23.45
N GLN A 258 -0.21 22.72 -23.78
CA GLN A 258 -0.79 24.04 -23.96
C GLN A 258 -0.95 24.75 -22.61
N ILE A 259 -0.13 25.77 -22.34
CA ILE A 259 -0.24 26.61 -21.13
C ILE A 259 -1.11 27.84 -21.41
N VAL A 260 -2.30 27.85 -20.83
CA VAL A 260 -3.34 28.89 -20.97
C VAL A 260 -3.41 29.69 -19.67
N ILE A 261 -3.52 31.01 -19.77
CA ILE A 261 -3.78 31.96 -18.67
C ILE A 261 -5.12 32.63 -18.90
#